data_AF-A0A959AU41-F1
#
_entry.id   AF-A0A959AU41-F1
#
_cell.length_a   1.000
_cell.length_b   1.000
_cell.length_c   1.000
_cell.angle_alpha   90.00
_cell.angle_beta   90.00
_cell.angle_gamma   90.00
#
_symmetry.space_group_name_H-M   'P 1'
#
loop_
_entity.id
_entity.type
_entity.pdbx_description
1 polymer ?
#
loop_
_entity_poly.entity_id
_entity_poly.type
_entity_poly.pdbx_seq_one_letter_code
_entity_poly.pdbx_strand_id
1 'polypeptide(L)'
;MAIVKLNIPTLVTDTTIEGLAHYHLRPLFTGFPLATHRRYDNAVALFQKEVRQAFKGFSFNRQNATRLLWFLFNPEIQYHQFQLEFNLGRQFVSGLFGLASFSYEDKHFAILPAIHHYMFMLPGKKGSHPELKAAAQTTVRALLRKLKQENESEFDPELYFANTKEFLTHIEVSVNVGQSAFSFDVPPDNWFLASLIGDTDFDGAIEIERVAQDLNSLYPAELRRAYYQEELISQLYKATFHRGNTP
;
A
#
# COMPACT_ATOMS: atom_id res chain seq x y z
N MET A 1 -12.37 -14.47 15.59
CA MET A 1 -11.58 -13.61 14.67
C MET A 1 -10.14 -13.58 15.12
N ALA A 2 -9.18 -13.66 14.20
CA ALA A 2 -7.76 -13.53 14.47
C ALA A 2 -7.27 -12.12 14.09
N ILE A 3 -6.45 -11.51 14.94
CA ILE A 3 -5.74 -10.27 14.61
C ILE A 3 -4.48 -10.66 13.85
N VAL A 4 -4.36 -10.19 12.61
CA VAL A 4 -3.21 -10.43 11.74
C VAL A 4 -2.42 -9.13 11.60
N LYS A 5 -1.13 -9.17 11.93
CA LYS A 5 -0.20 -8.06 11.70
C LYS A 5 0.37 -8.17 10.29
N LEU A 6 0.05 -7.21 9.45
CA LEU A 6 0.58 -7.06 8.10
C LEU A 6 1.77 -6.11 8.14
N ASN A 7 2.85 -6.46 7.45
CA ASN A 7 3.97 -5.58 7.18
C ASN A 7 4.09 -5.42 5.67
N ILE A 8 3.57 -4.32 5.14
CA ILE A 8 3.27 -4.18 3.71
C ILE A 8 4.36 -3.38 3.02
N PRO A 9 5.11 -3.98 2.07
CA PRO A 9 5.96 -3.23 1.17
C PRO A 9 5.14 -2.20 0.40
N THR A 10 5.41 -0.93 0.66
CA THR A 10 4.64 0.20 0.17
C THR A 10 5.55 1.09 -0.64
N LEU A 11 5.14 1.36 -1.87
CA LEU A 11 5.79 2.32 -2.73
C LEU A 11 5.22 3.72 -2.46
N VAL A 12 6.12 4.66 -2.20
CA VAL A 12 5.80 6.06 -1.94
C VAL A 12 6.26 6.87 -3.15
N THR A 13 5.33 7.54 -3.82
CA THR A 13 5.63 8.48 -4.91
C THR A 13 5.13 9.88 -4.56
N ASP A 14 5.68 10.86 -5.23
CA ASP A 14 5.25 12.26 -5.19
C ASP A 14 4.31 12.56 -6.36
N THR A 15 3.09 12.99 -6.08
CA THR A 15 2.12 13.41 -7.11
C THR A 15 1.75 14.87 -6.93
N THR A 16 1.39 15.54 -8.02
CA THR A 16 0.92 16.93 -7.97
C THR A 16 -0.59 16.97 -8.17
N ILE A 17 -1.31 17.45 -7.16
CA ILE A 17 -2.76 17.66 -7.20
C ILE A 17 -3.00 19.14 -6.95
N GLU A 18 -3.69 19.80 -7.87
CA GLU A 18 -4.00 21.24 -7.79
C GLU A 18 -2.75 22.12 -7.59
N GLY A 19 -1.63 21.75 -8.22
CA GLY A 19 -0.36 22.47 -8.12
C GLY A 19 0.40 22.25 -6.80
N LEU A 20 -0.08 21.37 -5.92
CA LEU A 20 0.56 21.06 -4.65
C LEU A 20 1.10 19.63 -4.63
N ALA A 21 2.33 19.48 -4.14
CA ALA A 21 2.95 18.18 -3.95
C ALA A 21 2.25 17.38 -2.83
N HIS A 22 1.93 16.12 -3.14
CA HIS A 22 1.33 15.16 -2.25
C HIS A 22 2.15 13.86 -2.26
N TYR A 23 2.21 13.20 -1.12
CA TYR A 23 2.67 11.82 -1.04
C TYR A 23 1.54 10.89 -1.47
N HIS A 24 1.85 9.96 -2.35
CA HIS A 24 0.96 8.92 -2.85
C HIS A 24 1.52 7.56 -2.46
N LEU A 25 0.75 6.79 -1.71
CA LEU A 25 1.13 5.51 -1.15
C LEU A 25 0.30 4.40 -1.80
N ARG A 26 0.98 3.33 -2.21
CA ARG A 26 0.37 2.12 -2.75
C ARG A 26 1.17 0.87 -2.37
N PRO A 27 0.55 -0.30 -2.20
CA PRO A 27 1.29 -1.54 -2.02
C PRO A 27 2.16 -1.82 -3.24
N LEU A 28 3.30 -2.46 -3.03
CA LEU A 28 4.23 -2.78 -4.11
C LEU A 28 3.62 -3.81 -5.08
N PHE A 29 3.01 -4.85 -4.52
CA PHE A 29 2.53 -6.02 -5.26
C PHE A 29 1.07 -5.89 -5.74
N THR A 30 0.32 -4.90 -5.25
CA THR A 30 -1.09 -4.71 -5.58
C THR A 30 -1.38 -3.24 -5.90
N GLY A 31 -2.32 -2.98 -6.80
CA GLY A 31 -2.68 -1.61 -7.18
C GLY A 31 -3.55 -0.87 -6.17
N PHE A 32 -4.05 -1.55 -5.15
CA PHE A 32 -4.94 -1.00 -4.13
C PHE A 32 -4.68 -1.64 -2.76
N PRO A 33 -4.98 -0.95 -1.65
CA PRO A 33 -5.58 0.40 -1.57
C PRO A 33 -4.59 1.53 -1.93
N LEU A 34 -5.11 2.74 -2.16
CA LEU A 34 -4.32 3.93 -2.45
C LEU A 34 -4.58 4.99 -1.38
N ALA A 35 -3.56 5.75 -1.00
CA ALA A 35 -3.72 6.90 -0.11
C ALA A 35 -2.87 8.07 -0.57
N THR A 36 -3.44 9.27 -0.55
CA THR A 36 -2.74 10.48 -0.99
C THR A 36 -2.93 11.61 0.02
N HIS A 37 -1.84 12.26 0.44
CA HIS A 37 -1.91 13.42 1.33
C HIS A 37 -0.64 14.28 1.27
N ARG A 38 -0.75 15.58 1.55
CA ARG A 38 0.37 16.56 1.50
C ARG A 38 1.50 16.25 2.49
N ARG A 39 1.14 15.74 3.65
CA ARG A 39 2.06 15.28 4.71
C ARG A 39 2.15 13.77 4.71
N TYR A 40 3.38 13.27 4.76
CA TYR A 40 3.67 11.83 4.75
C TYR A 40 2.99 11.07 5.90
N ASP A 41 3.11 11.53 7.15
CA ASP A 41 2.51 10.84 8.31
C ASP A 41 0.99 10.65 8.18
N ASN A 42 0.30 11.68 7.67
CA ASN A 42 -1.14 11.62 7.42
C ASN A 42 -1.45 10.70 6.23
N ALA A 43 -0.60 10.66 5.20
CA ALA A 43 -0.74 9.72 4.09
C ALA A 43 -0.62 8.28 4.57
N VAL A 44 0.33 8.00 5.48
CA VAL A 44 0.50 6.70 6.15
C VAL A 44 -0.75 6.37 6.97
N ALA A 45 -1.25 7.28 7.79
CA ALA A 45 -2.46 7.04 8.59
C ALA A 45 -3.69 6.74 7.72
N LEU A 46 -3.88 7.49 6.63
CA LEU A 46 -4.92 7.22 5.64
C LEU A 46 -4.72 5.85 4.98
N PHE A 47 -3.50 5.50 4.60
CA PHE A 47 -3.18 4.20 4.02
C PHE A 47 -3.52 3.05 4.97
N GLN A 48 -3.11 3.14 6.24
CA GLN A 48 -3.42 2.14 7.26
C GLN A 48 -4.93 2.01 7.48
N LYS A 49 -5.68 3.11 7.40
CA LYS A 49 -7.14 3.11 7.46
C LYS A 49 -7.76 2.41 6.25
N GLU A 50 -7.32 2.72 5.03
CA GLU A 50 -7.81 2.08 3.81
C GLU A 50 -7.51 0.57 3.78
N VAL A 51 -6.34 0.15 4.28
CA VAL A 51 -6.03 -1.27 4.46
C VAL A 51 -6.98 -1.92 5.46
N ARG A 52 -7.22 -1.31 6.64
CA ARG A 52 -8.20 -1.83 7.61
C ARG A 52 -9.59 -1.97 6.99
N GLN A 53 -10.04 -0.94 6.28
CA GLN A 53 -11.33 -0.93 5.58
C GLN A 53 -11.41 -2.03 4.50
N ALA A 54 -10.32 -2.27 3.77
CA ALA A 54 -10.23 -3.33 2.77
C ALA A 54 -10.40 -4.74 3.36
N PHE A 55 -10.06 -4.92 4.64
CA PHE A 55 -10.22 -6.17 5.40
C PHE A 55 -11.40 -6.15 6.39
N LYS A 56 -12.24 -5.12 6.39
CA LYS A 56 -13.41 -5.05 7.26
C LYS A 56 -14.40 -6.17 6.91
N GLY A 57 -14.78 -6.96 7.91
CA GLY A 57 -15.63 -8.15 7.72
C GLY A 57 -15.01 -9.23 6.83
N PHE A 58 -13.70 -9.17 6.60
CA PHE A 58 -13.02 -10.16 5.77
C PHE A 58 -12.97 -11.50 6.51
N SER A 59 -13.56 -12.53 5.89
CA SER A 59 -13.48 -13.90 6.36
C SER A 59 -12.61 -14.73 5.43
N PHE A 60 -11.52 -15.28 5.95
CA PHE A 60 -10.55 -16.03 5.17
C PHE A 60 -11.13 -17.35 4.69
N ASN A 61 -11.16 -17.54 3.38
CA ASN A 61 -11.53 -18.77 2.70
C ASN A 61 -10.65 -18.99 1.45
N ARG A 62 -10.79 -20.15 0.83
CA ARG A 62 -9.99 -20.50 -0.36
C ARG A 62 -10.19 -19.54 -1.54
N GLN A 63 -11.37 -18.95 -1.69
CA GLN A 63 -11.69 -18.07 -2.81
C GLN A 63 -11.01 -16.70 -2.68
N ASN A 64 -10.82 -16.21 -1.45
CA ASN A 64 -10.26 -14.89 -1.18
C ASN A 64 -8.86 -14.93 -0.51
N ALA A 65 -8.32 -16.13 -0.24
CA ALA A 65 -7.03 -16.33 0.41
C ALA A 65 -5.90 -15.54 -0.26
N THR A 66 -5.86 -15.53 -1.60
CA THR A 66 -4.87 -14.80 -2.39
C THR A 66 -4.76 -13.33 -2.00
N ARG A 67 -5.89 -12.69 -1.65
CA ARG A 67 -5.89 -11.29 -1.23
C ARG A 67 -5.07 -11.11 0.04
N LEU A 68 -5.36 -11.86 1.10
CA LEU A 68 -4.60 -11.76 2.36
C LEU A 68 -3.12 -12.13 2.17
N LEU A 69 -2.85 -13.16 1.36
CA LEU A 69 -1.48 -13.63 1.11
C LEU A 69 -0.60 -12.57 0.45
N TRP A 70 -1.13 -11.77 -0.48
CA TRP A 70 -0.37 -10.67 -1.08
C TRP A 70 0.00 -9.57 -0.09
N PHE A 71 -0.83 -9.31 0.92
CA PHE A 71 -0.53 -8.34 1.99
C PHE A 71 0.41 -8.92 3.06
N LEU A 72 0.49 -10.23 3.19
CA LEU A 72 1.47 -10.93 4.04
C LEU A 72 2.82 -11.12 3.35
N PHE A 73 2.85 -11.02 2.02
CA PHE A 73 4.06 -11.24 1.25
C PHE A 73 5.05 -10.09 1.42
N ASN A 74 6.09 -10.34 2.21
CA ASN A 74 7.08 -9.35 2.60
C ASN A 74 8.51 -9.91 2.46
N PRO A 75 9.00 -10.14 1.22
CA PRO A 75 10.38 -10.57 1.00
C PRO A 75 11.36 -9.42 1.25
N GLU A 76 12.66 -9.74 1.30
CA GLU A 76 13.70 -8.71 1.27
C GLU A 76 13.76 -8.09 -0.12
N ILE A 77 13.40 -6.80 -0.22
CA ILE A 77 13.23 -6.10 -1.49
C ILE A 77 14.31 -5.02 -1.67
N GLN A 78 14.90 -4.99 -2.85
CA GLN A 78 15.79 -3.93 -3.30
C GLN A 78 15.09 -3.11 -4.37
N TYR A 79 14.96 -1.80 -4.15
CA TYR A 79 14.37 -0.88 -5.11
C TYR A 79 15.45 -0.19 -5.92
N HIS A 80 15.28 -0.15 -7.23
CA HIS A 80 16.20 0.42 -8.19
C HIS A 80 15.46 1.38 -9.11
N GLN A 81 16.16 2.43 -9.54
CA GLN A 81 15.68 3.32 -10.58
C GLN A 81 16.69 3.31 -11.72
N PHE A 82 16.24 2.96 -12.91
CA PHE A 82 17.10 2.88 -14.09
C PHE A 82 16.69 3.95 -15.09
N GLN A 83 17.64 4.77 -15.52
CA GLN A 83 17.48 5.55 -16.74
C GLN A 83 17.55 4.60 -17.94
N LEU A 84 16.44 4.47 -18.65
CA LEU A 84 16.29 3.58 -19.81
C LEU A 84 16.05 4.39 -21.07
N GLU A 85 16.67 3.96 -22.17
CA GLU A 85 16.59 4.62 -23.46
C GLU A 85 16.38 3.59 -24.57
N PHE A 86 15.28 3.73 -25.33
CA PHE A 86 14.96 2.82 -26.43
C PHE A 86 13.92 3.39 -27.39
N ASN A 87 13.88 2.85 -28.61
CA ASN A 87 12.88 3.18 -29.63
C ASN A 87 11.65 2.26 -29.56
N LEU A 88 10.46 2.88 -29.55
CA LEU A 88 9.12 2.29 -29.65
C LEU A 88 8.48 2.66 -30.99
N GLY A 89 8.89 1.97 -32.05
CA GLY A 89 8.50 2.29 -33.42
C GLY A 89 9.14 3.62 -33.84
N ARG A 90 8.31 4.66 -34.00
CA ARG A 90 8.76 6.02 -34.37
C ARG A 90 9.02 6.94 -33.17
N GLN A 91 8.70 6.51 -31.96
CA GLN A 91 8.85 7.31 -30.74
C GLN A 91 10.09 6.86 -29.98
N PHE A 92 10.96 7.81 -29.63
CA PHE A 92 12.07 7.57 -28.71
C PHE A 92 11.58 7.77 -27.28
N VAL A 93 11.88 6.81 -26.41
CA VAL A 93 11.55 6.87 -24.99
C VAL A 93 12.85 6.94 -24.20
N SER A 94 12.99 8.00 -23.41
CA SER A 94 14.05 8.17 -22.42
C SER A 94 13.42 8.64 -21.11
N GLY A 95 13.56 7.83 -20.07
CA GLY A 95 12.92 8.09 -18.79
C GLY A 95 13.48 7.23 -17.68
N LEU A 96 13.18 7.63 -16.45
CA LEU A 96 13.51 6.88 -15.25
C LEU A 96 12.43 5.82 -15.03
N PHE A 97 12.81 4.57 -14.82
CA PHE A 97 11.88 3.49 -14.52
C PHE A 97 12.22 2.83 -13.20
N GLY A 98 11.19 2.65 -12.36
CA GLY A 98 11.29 2.01 -11.06
C GLY A 98 11.16 0.49 -11.17
N LEU A 99 12.08 -0.23 -10.55
CA LEU A 99 12.11 -1.68 -10.48
C LEU A 99 12.37 -2.12 -9.03
N ALA A 100 11.48 -2.92 -8.46
CA ALA A 100 11.79 -3.63 -7.22
C ALA A 100 12.21 -5.06 -7.56
N SER A 101 13.29 -5.54 -6.94
CA SER A 101 13.79 -6.90 -7.08
C SER A 101 13.81 -7.60 -5.73
N PHE A 102 13.55 -8.89 -5.72
CA PHE A 102 13.59 -9.71 -4.51
C PHE A 102 13.92 -11.15 -4.87
N SER A 103 14.32 -11.92 -3.86
CA SER A 103 14.62 -13.34 -4.02
C SER A 103 13.63 -14.15 -3.20
N TYR A 104 13.17 -15.26 -3.76
CA TYR A 104 12.35 -16.24 -3.06
C TYR A 104 12.88 -17.63 -3.39
N GLU A 105 13.38 -18.32 -2.37
CA GLU A 105 14.18 -19.54 -2.53
C GLU A 105 15.36 -19.28 -3.50
N ASP A 106 15.57 -20.15 -4.48
CA ASP A 106 16.64 -20.03 -5.49
C ASP A 106 16.23 -19.21 -6.72
N LYS A 107 15.12 -18.47 -6.66
CA LYS A 107 14.57 -17.71 -7.78
C LYS A 107 14.59 -16.22 -7.50
N HIS A 108 14.88 -15.44 -8.54
CA HIS A 108 14.90 -13.99 -8.48
C HIS A 108 13.76 -13.42 -9.30
N PHE A 109 13.08 -12.46 -8.71
CA PHE A 109 11.95 -11.80 -9.31
C PHE A 109 12.22 -10.31 -9.37
N ALA A 110 11.64 -9.68 -10.37
CA ALA A 110 11.55 -8.24 -10.44
C ALA A 110 10.11 -7.84 -10.74
N ILE A 111 9.70 -6.72 -10.17
CA ILE A 111 8.38 -6.13 -10.36
C ILE A 111 8.54 -4.70 -10.84
N LEU A 112 7.71 -4.32 -11.81
CA LEU A 112 7.57 -2.97 -12.36
C LEU A 112 6.28 -2.36 -11.82
N PRO A 113 6.32 -1.59 -10.72
CA PRO A 113 5.10 -1.15 -10.04
C PRO A 113 4.28 -0.18 -10.89
N ALA A 114 4.94 0.65 -11.71
CA ALA A 114 4.28 1.59 -12.60
C ALA A 114 3.57 0.89 -13.79
N ILE A 115 4.06 -0.27 -14.23
CA ILE A 115 3.50 -1.01 -15.37
C ILE A 115 2.62 -2.14 -14.84
N HIS A 116 1.45 -1.78 -14.32
CA HIS A 116 0.44 -2.72 -13.80
C HIS A 116 0.98 -3.79 -12.82
N HIS A 117 1.96 -3.43 -11.98
CA HIS A 117 2.58 -4.37 -11.03
C HIS A 117 3.16 -5.61 -11.71
N TYR A 118 3.60 -5.48 -12.97
CA TYR A 118 4.07 -6.61 -13.76
C TYR A 118 5.30 -7.24 -13.11
N MET A 119 5.18 -8.50 -12.74
CA MET A 119 6.24 -9.29 -12.14
C MET A 119 6.80 -10.28 -13.16
N PHE A 120 8.11 -10.40 -13.21
CA PHE A 120 8.81 -11.35 -14.07
C PHE A 120 10.00 -11.98 -13.36
N MET A 121 10.38 -13.17 -13.81
CA MET A 121 11.54 -13.89 -13.29
C MET A 121 12.81 -13.40 -13.98
N LEU A 122 13.85 -13.17 -13.20
CA LEU A 122 15.17 -12.82 -13.71
C LEU A 122 15.98 -14.09 -14.00
N PRO A 123 16.71 -14.17 -15.12
CA PRO A 123 17.60 -15.28 -15.38
C PRO A 123 18.83 -15.19 -14.45
N GLY A 124 19.09 -16.24 -13.65
CA GLY A 124 20.30 -16.36 -12.81
C GLY A 124 20.05 -16.30 -11.30
N LYS A 125 21.12 -16.49 -10.49
CA LYS A 125 21.10 -16.63 -9.01
C LYS A 125 21.31 -15.32 -8.22
N LYS A 126 21.59 -14.22 -8.90
CA LYS A 126 21.61 -12.85 -8.37
C LYS A 126 21.93 -11.93 -9.53
N GLY A 127 20.94 -11.18 -10.01
CA GLY A 127 21.16 -10.24 -11.09
C GLY A 127 22.14 -9.17 -10.63
N SER A 128 23.28 -9.04 -11.30
CA SER A 128 24.13 -7.85 -11.12
C SER A 128 23.36 -6.60 -11.55
N HIS A 129 23.69 -5.42 -11.01
CA HIS A 129 23.04 -4.15 -11.42
C HIS A 129 22.94 -3.96 -12.95
N PRO A 130 23.98 -4.25 -13.77
CA PRO A 130 23.84 -4.17 -15.23
C PRO A 130 22.90 -5.23 -15.83
N GLU A 131 22.85 -6.45 -15.28
CA GLU A 131 21.90 -7.47 -15.71
C GLU A 131 20.46 -7.08 -15.40
N LEU A 132 20.22 -6.52 -14.21
CA LEU A 132 18.91 -5.98 -13.82
C LEU A 132 18.47 -4.87 -14.77
N LYS A 133 19.38 -3.94 -15.10
CA LYS A 133 19.11 -2.86 -16.05
C LYS A 133 18.77 -3.40 -17.44
N ALA A 134 19.54 -4.36 -17.95
CA ALA A 134 19.30 -4.95 -19.26
C ALA A 134 17.99 -5.74 -19.33
N ALA A 135 17.68 -6.51 -18.29
CA ALA A 135 16.42 -7.22 -18.15
C ALA A 135 15.23 -6.24 -18.07
N ALA A 136 15.34 -5.20 -17.25
CA ALA A 136 14.33 -4.14 -17.14
C ALA A 136 14.10 -3.46 -18.49
N GLN A 137 15.15 -3.05 -19.21
CA GLN A 137 15.02 -2.43 -20.53
C GLN A 137 14.30 -3.33 -21.53
N THR A 138 14.64 -4.61 -21.57
CA THR A 138 14.02 -5.58 -22.48
C THR A 138 12.54 -5.77 -22.15
N THR A 139 12.22 -5.96 -20.86
CA THR A 139 10.85 -6.18 -20.40
C THR A 139 9.98 -4.93 -20.55
N VAL A 140 10.45 -3.76 -20.11
CA VAL A 140 9.73 -2.47 -20.24
C VAL A 140 9.43 -2.19 -21.70
N ARG A 141 10.41 -2.35 -22.60
CA ARG A 141 10.20 -2.15 -24.04
C ARG A 141 9.11 -3.09 -24.60
N ALA A 142 9.12 -4.35 -24.19
CA ALA A 142 8.12 -5.32 -24.62
C ALA A 142 6.72 -4.98 -24.09
N LEU A 143 6.59 -4.57 -22.83
CA LEU A 143 5.32 -4.21 -22.20
C LEU A 143 4.74 -2.93 -22.80
N LEU A 144 5.54 -1.86 -22.90
CA LEU A 144 5.09 -0.61 -23.50
C LEU A 144 4.70 -0.79 -24.98
N ARG A 145 5.35 -1.72 -25.70
CA ARG A 145 4.94 -2.05 -27.07
C ARG A 145 3.54 -2.67 -27.11
N LYS A 146 3.21 -3.56 -26.17
CA LYS A 146 1.87 -4.15 -26.06
C LYS A 146 0.83 -3.10 -25.69
N LEU A 147 1.12 -2.28 -24.68
CA LEU A 147 0.24 -1.19 -24.26
C LEU A 147 -0.03 -0.18 -25.37
N LYS A 148 0.98 0.11 -26.20
CA LYS A 148 0.82 0.97 -27.39
C LYS A 148 -0.08 0.34 -28.44
N GLN A 149 -0.04 -0.98 -28.63
CA GLN A 149 -0.92 -1.69 -29.58
C GLN A 149 -2.36 -1.75 -29.09
N GLU A 150 -2.56 -1.82 -27.77
CA GLU A 150 -3.89 -1.84 -27.15
C GLU A 150 -4.54 -0.45 -27.14
N ASN A 151 -3.75 0.62 -26.98
CA ASN A 151 -4.22 2.00 -26.82
C ASN A 151 -3.53 2.96 -27.80
N GLU A 152 -3.59 2.71 -29.11
CA GLU A 152 -2.81 3.43 -30.14
C GLU A 152 -3.00 4.95 -30.13
N SER A 153 -4.18 5.47 -29.77
CA SER A 153 -4.51 6.90 -29.86
C SER A 153 -4.08 7.74 -28.64
N GLU A 154 -3.88 7.12 -27.48
CA GLU A 154 -3.65 7.82 -26.20
C GLU A 154 -2.40 7.33 -25.47
N PHE A 155 -1.55 6.54 -26.14
CA PHE A 155 -0.36 5.98 -25.52
C PHE A 155 0.67 7.06 -25.18
N ASP A 156 0.82 7.33 -23.89
CA ASP A 156 1.89 8.16 -23.33
C ASP A 156 2.83 7.31 -22.45
N PRO A 157 4.12 7.17 -22.82
CA PRO A 157 5.09 6.44 -22.02
C PRO A 157 5.44 7.13 -20.69
N GLU A 158 5.25 8.44 -20.57
CA GLU A 158 5.62 9.22 -19.38
C GLU A 158 4.78 8.82 -18.16
N LEU A 159 3.56 8.32 -18.38
CA LEU A 159 2.68 7.78 -17.33
C LEU A 159 3.30 6.60 -16.56
N TYR A 160 4.32 5.96 -17.13
CA TYR A 160 5.00 4.80 -16.53
C TYR A 160 6.37 5.16 -15.96
N PHE A 161 6.78 6.42 -16.00
CA PHE A 161 8.06 6.84 -15.43
C PHE A 161 7.98 6.85 -13.91
N ALA A 162 9.11 6.51 -13.29
CA ALA A 162 9.30 6.66 -11.86
C ALA A 162 9.68 8.10 -11.54
N ASN A 163 9.24 8.57 -10.38
CA ASN A 163 9.63 9.89 -9.90
C ASN A 163 10.99 9.86 -9.21
N THR A 164 11.72 10.97 -9.27
CA THR A 164 13.05 11.06 -8.66
C THR A 164 13.04 10.93 -7.12
N LYS A 165 11.89 11.17 -6.46
CA LYS A 165 11.73 11.04 -5.01
C LYS A 165 10.91 9.81 -4.61
N GLU A 166 10.73 8.86 -5.52
CA GLU A 166 10.06 7.60 -5.21
C GLU A 166 10.96 6.70 -4.35
N PHE A 167 10.39 6.11 -3.30
CA PHE A 167 11.10 5.19 -2.42
C PHE A 167 10.18 4.09 -1.91
N LEU A 168 10.80 2.96 -1.51
CA LEU A 168 10.11 1.84 -0.89
C LEU A 168 10.20 1.92 0.63
N THR A 169 9.09 1.68 1.31
CA THR A 169 9.01 1.60 2.78
C THR A 169 8.13 0.43 3.20
N HIS A 170 8.10 0.15 4.50
CA HIS A 170 7.31 -0.91 5.08
C HIS A 170 6.29 -0.29 6.04
N ILE A 171 5.00 -0.55 5.81
CA ILE A 171 3.93 -0.01 6.64
C ILE A 171 3.24 -1.16 7.38
N GLU A 172 3.27 -1.06 8.70
CA GLU A 172 2.61 -2.02 9.59
C GLU A 172 1.13 -1.67 9.75
N VAL A 173 0.27 -2.68 9.62
CA VAL A 173 -1.19 -2.58 9.84
C VAL A 173 -1.68 -3.83 10.55
N SER A 174 -2.44 -3.67 11.63
CA SER A 174 -3.17 -4.80 12.23
C SER A 174 -4.59 -4.85 11.66
N VAL A 175 -4.99 -6.00 11.12
CA VAL A 175 -6.33 -6.23 10.57
C VAL A 175 -7.01 -7.40 11.26
N ASN A 176 -8.34 -7.34 11.34
CA ASN A 176 -9.16 -8.43 11.86
C ASN A 176 -9.55 -9.37 10.72
N VAL A 177 -9.24 -10.65 10.86
CA VAL A 177 -9.56 -11.68 9.88
C VAL A 177 -10.48 -12.71 10.55
N GLY A 178 -11.70 -12.83 10.04
CA GLY A 178 -12.59 -13.94 10.34
C GLY A 178 -12.05 -15.25 9.76
N GLN A 179 -12.40 -16.37 10.37
CA GLN A 179 -12.21 -17.69 9.77
C GLN A 179 -13.60 -18.22 9.44
N SER A 180 -13.91 -18.38 8.15
CA SER A 180 -15.08 -19.15 7.71
C SER A 180 -14.71 -20.61 7.62
N ALA A 181 -15.64 -21.51 7.96
CA ALA A 181 -15.48 -22.94 7.73
C ALA A 181 -15.12 -23.19 6.25
N PHE A 182 -14.15 -24.04 5.99
CA PHE A 182 -13.87 -24.45 4.62
C PHE A 182 -15.06 -25.26 4.10
N SER A 183 -15.34 -25.18 2.79
CA SER A 183 -16.54 -25.80 2.18
C SER A 183 -16.66 -27.32 2.35
N PHE A 184 -15.59 -27.98 2.82
CA PHE A 184 -15.57 -29.42 3.13
C PHE A 184 -15.88 -29.73 4.61
N ASP A 185 -15.83 -28.74 5.49
CA ASP A 185 -16.17 -28.84 6.92
C ASP A 185 -17.64 -28.45 7.19
N VAL A 186 -18.37 -28.03 6.15
CA VAL A 186 -19.79 -27.68 6.26
C VAL A 186 -20.60 -28.97 6.06
N PRO A 187 -21.21 -29.55 7.10
CA PRO A 187 -22.20 -30.62 6.89
C PRO A 187 -23.32 -30.08 5.99
N PRO A 188 -23.93 -30.90 5.12
CA PRO A 188 -24.98 -30.44 4.23
C PRO A 188 -26.22 -30.07 5.05
N ASP A 189 -26.31 -28.84 5.51
CA ASP A 189 -27.40 -28.40 6.38
C ASP A 189 -28.57 -27.80 5.60
N ASN A 190 -29.72 -28.43 5.85
CA ASN A 190 -31.08 -28.12 5.49
C ASN A 190 -31.36 -26.62 5.25
N TRP A 191 -31.36 -26.25 3.97
CA TRP A 191 -31.73 -24.92 3.44
C TRP A 191 -33.11 -24.40 3.89
N PHE A 192 -33.96 -25.28 4.43
CA PHE A 192 -35.34 -24.99 4.82
C PHE A 192 -35.46 -24.26 6.18
N LEU A 193 -34.47 -24.35 7.07
CA LEU A 193 -34.50 -23.71 8.39
C LEU A 193 -33.71 -22.40 8.49
N ALA A 194 -32.84 -22.11 7.51
CA ALA A 194 -31.95 -20.94 7.52
C ALA A 194 -32.68 -19.60 7.28
N SER A 195 -33.94 -19.60 6.81
CA SER A 195 -34.71 -18.38 6.55
C SER A 195 -35.53 -17.89 7.76
N LEU A 196 -35.67 -18.69 8.82
CA LEU A 196 -36.46 -18.36 10.01
C LEU A 196 -35.61 -17.88 11.19
N ILE A 197 -34.31 -18.21 11.20
CA ILE A 197 -33.34 -17.66 12.14
C ILE A 197 -32.66 -16.52 11.39
N GLY A 198 -33.16 -15.30 11.59
CA GLY A 198 -32.48 -14.09 11.17
C GLY A 198 -31.20 -13.94 11.97
N ASP A 199 -30.16 -14.67 11.56
CA ASP A 199 -28.82 -14.51 12.07
C ASP A 199 -28.28 -13.20 11.49
N THR A 200 -28.54 -12.12 12.22
CA THR A 200 -27.70 -10.93 12.08
C THR A 200 -26.38 -11.33 12.70
N ASP A 201 -25.48 -11.86 11.88
CA ASP A 201 -24.09 -12.18 12.24
C ASP A 201 -23.49 -10.94 12.94
N PHE A 202 -23.53 -10.96 14.28
CA PHE A 202 -23.10 -9.82 15.11
C PHE A 202 -21.59 -9.89 15.24
N ASP A 203 -20.90 -9.10 14.42
CA ASP A 203 -19.46 -8.95 14.50
C ASP A 203 -19.10 -7.75 15.38
N GLY A 204 -18.70 -8.05 16.62
CA GLY A 204 -18.27 -7.04 17.59
C GLY A 204 -17.12 -6.15 17.09
N ALA A 205 -16.25 -6.63 16.19
CA ALA A 205 -15.17 -5.82 15.63
C ALA A 205 -15.71 -4.78 14.62
N ILE A 206 -16.67 -5.18 13.79
CA ILE A 206 -17.36 -4.26 12.86
C ILE A 206 -18.15 -3.21 13.65
N GLU A 207 -18.81 -3.64 14.73
CA GLU A 207 -19.62 -2.76 15.58
C GLU A 207 -18.77 -1.77 16.38
N ILE A 208 -17.64 -2.22 16.94
CA ILE A 208 -16.67 -1.33 17.59
C ILE A 208 -16.12 -0.32 16.58
N GLU A 209 -15.72 -0.74 15.38
CA GLU A 209 -15.22 0.21 14.38
C GLU A 209 -16.31 1.18 13.88
N ARG A 210 -17.59 0.79 13.93
CA ARG A 210 -18.73 1.66 13.58
C ARG A 210 -18.94 2.76 14.62
N VAL A 211 -18.80 2.45 15.90
CA VAL A 211 -19.15 3.34 17.01
C VAL A 211 -17.93 4.03 17.63
N ALA A 212 -16.76 3.40 17.59
CA ALA A 212 -15.53 3.92 18.20
C ALA A 212 -14.81 4.89 17.28
N GLN A 213 -14.26 5.95 17.87
CA GLN A 213 -13.35 6.87 17.20
C GLN A 213 -11.92 6.58 17.65
N ASP A 214 -11.09 6.13 16.71
CA ASP A 214 -9.66 5.96 16.93
C ASP A 214 -8.97 7.33 16.87
N LEU A 215 -8.62 7.88 18.04
CA LEU A 215 -7.96 9.19 18.15
C LEU A 215 -6.60 9.22 17.42
N ASN A 216 -5.88 8.09 17.36
CA ASN A 216 -4.61 8.02 16.61
C ASN A 216 -4.84 8.11 15.10
N SER A 217 -5.98 7.61 14.63
CA SER A 217 -6.41 7.77 13.23
C SER A 217 -6.85 9.20 12.93
N LEU A 218 -7.54 9.87 13.86
CA LEU A 218 -8.02 11.23 13.69
C LEU A 218 -6.90 12.29 13.76
N TYR A 219 -5.91 12.06 14.62
CA TYR A 219 -4.87 13.03 14.95
C TYR A 219 -3.47 12.41 14.94
N PRO A 220 -3.01 11.86 13.79
CA PRO A 220 -1.81 11.03 13.70
C PRO A 220 -0.52 11.79 14.05
N ALA A 221 -0.45 13.10 13.77
CA ALA A 221 0.72 13.93 14.04
C ALA A 221 0.51 14.85 15.25
N GLU A 222 -0.72 15.28 15.48
CA GLU A 222 -1.10 16.27 16.49
C GLU A 222 -0.97 15.70 17.90
N LEU A 223 -1.34 14.42 18.11
CA LEU A 223 -1.18 13.76 19.42
C LEU A 223 0.29 13.62 19.82
N ARG A 224 1.17 13.30 18.86
CA ARG A 224 2.62 13.23 19.12
C ARG A 224 3.21 14.60 19.44
N ARG A 225 2.73 15.66 18.79
CA ARG A 225 3.14 17.04 19.09
C ARG A 225 2.64 17.53 20.44
N ALA A 226 1.48 17.05 20.90
CA ALA A 226 0.90 17.39 22.19
C ALA A 226 1.59 16.66 23.36
N TYR A 227 2.37 15.59 23.07
CA TYR A 227 3.12 14.83 24.06
C TYR A 227 4.29 15.67 24.62
N TYR A 228 4.48 15.64 25.95
CA TYR A 228 5.49 16.44 26.69
C TYR A 228 5.37 17.97 26.58
N GLN A 229 4.19 18.52 26.32
CA GLN A 229 3.96 19.98 26.41
C GLN A 229 3.66 20.48 27.82
N GLU A 230 3.97 19.71 28.86
CA GLU A 230 3.71 20.05 30.27
C GLU A 230 4.32 21.40 30.66
N GLU A 231 5.50 21.71 30.12
CA GLU A 231 6.18 22.99 30.33
C GLU A 231 5.45 24.14 29.62
N LEU A 232 5.02 23.93 28.38
CA LEU A 232 4.26 24.93 27.61
C LEU A 232 2.90 25.22 28.27
N ILE A 233 2.21 24.15 28.72
CA ILE A 233 0.96 24.24 29.48
C ILE A 233 1.19 24.99 30.80
N SER A 234 2.29 24.70 31.51
CA SER A 234 2.66 25.40 32.73
C SER A 234 2.92 26.89 32.50
N GLN A 235 3.59 27.25 31.40
CA GLN A 235 3.84 28.64 31.02
C GLN A 235 2.53 29.37 30.66
N LEU A 236 1.65 28.72 29.89
CA LEU A 236 0.36 29.26 29.49
C LEU A 236 -0.57 29.42 30.70
N TYR A 237 -0.55 28.46 31.63
CA TYR A 237 -1.29 28.55 32.88
C TYR A 237 -0.82 29.72 33.75
N LYS A 238 0.50 29.91 33.87
CA LYS A 238 1.08 31.09 34.56
C LYS A 238 0.66 32.39 33.88
N ALA A 239 0.79 32.49 32.56
CA ALA A 239 0.44 33.70 31.82
C ALA A 239 -1.06 34.07 31.91
N THR A 240 -1.94 33.07 31.90
CA THR A 240 -3.39 33.30 31.90
C THR A 240 -3.95 33.51 33.30
N PHE A 241 -3.45 32.78 34.31
CA PHE A 241 -4.04 32.76 35.65
C PHE A 241 -3.21 33.48 36.72
N HIS A 242 -1.93 33.84 36.47
CA HIS A 242 -1.13 34.66 37.39
C HIS A 242 -1.09 36.14 36.95
N ARG A 243 -2.27 36.76 36.79
CA ARG A 243 -2.42 38.23 36.66
C ARG A 243 -2.30 38.98 38.00
N GLY A 244 -1.79 38.35 39.05
CA GLY A 244 -1.62 38.95 40.37
C GLY A 244 -0.25 38.64 40.92
N ASN A 245 0.75 39.45 40.54
CA ASN A 245 1.93 39.82 41.33
C ASN A 245 2.79 40.74 40.47
N THR A 246 2.26 41.92 40.19
CA THR A 246 3.07 43.12 39.93
C THR A 246 3.16 43.88 41.27
N PRO A 247 4.35 44.39 41.64
CA PRO A 247 4.65 44.93 42.98
C PRO A 247 3.83 46.18 43.33
#